data_AF-T0MTA6-F1
#
_entry.id   AF-T0MTA6-F1
#
_cell.length_a   1.000
_cell.length_b   1.000
_cell.length_c   1.000
_cell.angle_alpha   90.00
_cell.angle_beta   90.00
_cell.angle_gamma   90.00
#
_symmetry.space_group_name_H-M   'P 1'
#
loop_
_entity.id
_entity.type
_entity.pdbx_description
1 polymer ?
#
loop_
_entity_poly.entity_id
_entity_poly.type
_entity_poly.pdbx_seq_one_letter_code
_entity_poly.pdbx_strand_id
1 'polypeptide(L)' 'MRKVDYKELRRDLLNKVKASGITLLAIVVENANEDQLLSLAEDYHIDISNYIISY' A
#
# COMPACT_ATOMS: atom_id res chain seq x y z
N MET A 1 12.84 -13.34 -9.67
CA MET A 1 12.67 -12.18 -8.78
C MET A 1 11.19 -12.04 -8.49
N ARG A 2 10.77 -12.15 -7.23
CA ARG A 2 9.37 -11.87 -6.84
C ARG A 2 9.10 -10.40 -7.12
N LYS A 3 8.05 -10.09 -7.87
CA LYS A 3 7.68 -8.71 -8.18
C LYS A 3 6.40 -8.38 -7.41
N VAL A 4 6.43 -7.31 -6.62
CA VAL A 4 5.25 -6.84 -5.88
C VAL A 4 4.39 -6.01 -6.83
N ASP A 5 3.07 -6.23 -6.82
CA ASP A 5 2.11 -5.35 -7.47
C ASP A 5 1.87 -4.11 -6.61
N TYR A 6 2.77 -3.13 -6.73
CA TYR A 6 2.67 -1.86 -6.00
C TYR A 6 1.44 -1.04 -6.40
N LYS A 7 0.86 -1.29 -7.58
CA LYS A 7 -0.34 -0.58 -8.03
C LYS A 7 -1.55 -1.08 -7.25
N GLU A 8 -1.68 -2.39 -7.09
CA GLU A 8 -2.74 -2.99 -6.30
C GLU A 8 -2.55 -2.69 -4.80
N LEU A 9 -1.33 -2.79 -4.28
CA LEU A 9 -1.01 -2.44 -2.89
C LEU A 9 -1.39 -0.99 -2.56
N ARG A 10 -1.04 -0.03 -3.44
CA ARG A 10 -1.41 1.38 -3.26
C ARG A 10 -2.93 1.58 -3.23
N ARG A 11 -3.68 0.90 -4.10
CA ARG A 11 -5.14 1.00 -4.15
C ARG A 11 -5.76 0.56 -2.82
N ASP A 12 -5.28 -0.55 -2.27
CA ASP A 12 -5.84 -1.11 -1.03
C ASP A 12 -5.45 -0.28 0.19
N LEU A 13 -4.21 0.22 0.25
CA LEU A 13 -3.80 1.22 1.23
C LEU A 13 -4.68 2.46 1.16
N LEU A 14 -4.95 2.99 -0.04
CA LEU A 14 -5.83 4.15 -0.22
C LEU A 14 -7.24 3.89 0.30
N ASN A 15 -7.80 2.72 0.02
CA ASN A 15 -9.12 2.35 0.53
C ASN A 15 -9.13 2.29 2.06
N LYS A 16 -8.07 1.73 2.66
CA LYS A 16 -7.95 1.61 4.11
C LYS A 16 -7.80 2.96 4.80
N VAL A 17 -6.96 3.86 4.28
CA VAL A 17 -6.78 5.21 4.87
C VAL A 17 -7.96 6.14 4.57
N LYS A 18 -8.64 6.00 3.44
CA LYS A 18 -9.87 6.77 3.16
C LYS A 18 -10.99 6.38 4.13
N ALA A 19 -11.06 5.11 4.53
CA ALA A 19 -12.02 4.65 5.53
C ALA A 19 -11.79 5.27 6.93
N SER A 20 -10.56 5.71 7.24
CA SER A 20 -10.29 6.40 8.51
C SER A 20 -10.72 7.88 8.51
N GLY A 21 -11.10 8.44 7.35
CA GLY A 21 -11.53 9.83 7.21
C GLY A 21 -10.39 10.86 7.28
N ILE A 22 -9.13 10.41 7.33
CA ILE A 22 -7.97 11.30 7.45
C ILE A 22 -7.39 11.57 6.06
N THR A 23 -7.77 12.71 5.48
CA THR A 23 -7.33 13.13 4.14
C THR A 23 -5.81 13.20 3.99
N LEU A 24 -5.08 13.58 5.05
CA LEU A 24 -3.62 13.66 5.01
C LEU A 24 -2.98 12.30 4.75
N LEU A 25 -3.54 11.21 5.30
CA LEU A 25 -3.02 9.86 5.09
C LEU A 25 -3.23 9.41 3.65
N ALA A 26 -4.34 9.78 3.02
CA ALA A 26 -4.57 9.51 1.60
C ALA A 26 -3.51 10.18 0.73
N ILE A 27 -3.16 11.46 1.01
CA ILE A 27 -2.11 12.18 0.28
C ILE A 27 -0.75 11.50 0.43
N VAL A 28 -0.42 11.03 1.63
CA VAL A 28 0.82 10.28 1.89
C VAL A 28 0.87 9.02 1.03
N VAL A 29 -0.19 8.22 1.00
CA VAL A 29 -0.25 6.99 0.21
C VAL A 29 -0.20 7.27 -1.31
N GLU A 30 -0.86 8.33 -1.80
CA GLU A 30 -0.86 8.68 -3.22
C GLU A 30 0.55 9.03 -3.74
N ASN A 31 1.38 9.63 -2.88
CA ASN A 31 2.73 10.08 -3.21
C ASN A 31 3.84 9.09 -2.79
N ALA A 32 3.49 7.98 -2.12
CA ALA A 32 4.46 7.01 -1.63
C ALA A 32 5.16 6.24 -2.76
N ASN A 33 6.48 6.13 -2.69
CA ASN A 33 7.27 5.24 -3.53
C ASN A 33 7.15 3.76 -3.08
N GLU A 34 7.82 2.83 -3.78
CA GLU A 34 7.71 1.39 -3.51
C GLU A 34 8.11 1.02 -2.07
N ASP A 35 9.26 1.51 -1.58
CA ASP A 35 9.72 1.26 -0.21
C ASP A 35 8.74 1.83 0.83
N GLN A 36 8.24 3.04 0.59
CA GLN A 36 7.26 3.69 1.46
C GLN A 36 5.92 2.92 1.48
N LEU A 37 5.49 2.37 0.35
CA LEU A 37 4.28 1.55 0.28
C LEU A 37 4.45 0.27 1.12
N LEU A 38 5.64 -0.33 1.15
CA LEU A 38 5.92 -1.50 1.98
C LEU A 38 5.89 -1.14 3.47
N SER A 39 6.53 -0.04 3.89
CA SER A 39 6.46 0.43 5.28
C SER A 39 5.03 0.76 5.71
N LEU A 40 4.26 1.44 4.85
CA LEU A 40 2.85 1.71 5.12
C LEU A 40 2.04 0.41 5.22
N ALA A 41 2.32 -0.58 4.39
CA ALA A 41 1.64 -1.88 4.49
C ALA A 41 1.89 -2.54 5.85
N GLU A 42 3.11 -2.46 6.38
CA GLU A 42 3.45 -2.94 7.73
C GLU A 42 2.68 -2.17 8.82
N ASP A 43 2.71 -0.82 8.76
CA ASP A 43 2.01 0.06 9.72
C ASP A 43 0.49 -0.18 9.75
N TYR A 44 -0.11 -0.49 8.59
CA TYR A 44 -1.54 -0.75 8.44
C TYR A 44 -1.92 -2.23 8.50
N HIS A 45 -0.98 -3.12 8.86
CA HIS A 45 -1.19 -4.57 8.93
C HIS A 45 -1.80 -5.15 7.65
N ILE A 46 -1.30 -4.73 6.49
CA ILE A 46 -1.62 -5.29 5.18
C ILE A 46 -0.56 -6.34 4.83
N ASP A 47 -0.99 -7.57 4.57
CA ASP A 47 -0.08 -8.65 4.17
C ASP A 47 0.39 -8.47 2.73
N ILE A 48 1.66 -8.09 2.57
CA ILE A 48 2.30 -7.87 1.27
C ILE A 48 2.38 -9.15 0.42
N SER A 49 2.24 -10.33 1.02
CA SER A 49 2.29 -11.62 0.32
C SER A 49 1.18 -11.75 -0.73
N ASN A 50 0.03 -11.12 -0.48
CA ASN A 50 -1.11 -11.08 -1.41
C ASN A 50 -0.80 -10.32 -2.71
N TYR A 51 0.25 -9.50 -2.70
CA TYR A 51 0.64 -8.65 -3.83
C TYR A 51 1.88 -9.19 -4.53
N ILE A 52 2.40 -10.37 -4.14
CA ILE A 52 3.55 -10.99 -4.79
C ILE A 52 3.09 -11.68 -6.09
N ILE A 53 3.50 -11.13 -7.23
CA ILE A 53 3.34 -11.78 -8.53
C ILE A 53 4.45 -12.82 -8.70
N SER A 54 4.06 -14.09 -8.85
CA SER A 54 4.94 -15.17 -9.29
C SER A 54 4.59 -15.51 -10.74
N TYR A 55 5.58 -15.40 -11.64
CA TYR A 55 5.52 -15.91 -13.01
C TYR A 55 6.09 -17.32 -13.05
#